data_AF-A0A921MEZ7-F1
#
_entry.id   AF-A0A921MEZ7-F1
#
_cell.length_a   1.000
_cell.length_b   1.000
_cell.length_c   1.000
_cell.angle_alpha   90.00
_cell.angle_beta   90.00
_cell.angle_gamma   90.00
#
_symmetry.space_group_name_H-M   'P 1'
#
loop_
_entity.id
_entity.type
_entity.pdbx_description
1 polymer ?
#
loop_
_entity_poly.entity_id
_entity_poly.type
_entity_poly.pdbx_seq_one_letter_code
_entity_poly.pdbx_strand_id
1 'polypeptide(L)'
;MATGTDPMVPDQDPDGRDEAVTADLAVVKPASVRECLADDTGATTAEYAITTLAACGFAALLVIVLKSDPLKEMITGVITGALGLGGA
;
A
#
# COMPACT_ATOMS: atom_id res chain seq x y z
N MET A 1 21.75 -55.16 -2.54
CA MET A 1 22.91 -54.68 -3.32
C MET A 1 22.40 -54.17 -4.66
N ALA A 2 22.12 -52.87 -4.72
CA ALA A 2 21.98 -52.07 -5.94
C ALA A 2 22.14 -50.62 -5.47
N THR A 3 23.37 -50.14 -5.49
CA THR A 3 23.74 -48.74 -5.27
C THR A 3 23.44 -47.99 -6.56
N GLY A 4 22.50 -47.05 -6.50
CA GLY A 4 22.21 -46.11 -7.56
C GLY A 4 21.77 -44.81 -6.91
N THR A 5 22.74 -43.93 -6.70
CA THR A 5 22.52 -42.52 -6.35
C THR A 5 21.81 -41.86 -7.53
N ASP A 6 20.51 -41.61 -7.41
CA ASP A 6 19.82 -40.70 -8.32
C ASP A 6 20.41 -39.29 -8.12
N PRO A 7 20.87 -38.60 -9.17
CA PRO A 7 21.37 -37.25 -9.03
C PRO A 7 20.22 -36.34 -8.59
N MET A 8 20.48 -35.52 -7.58
CA MET A 8 19.62 -34.40 -7.23
C MET A 8 19.56 -33.45 -8.43
N VAL A 9 18.50 -33.56 -9.22
CA VAL A 9 18.16 -32.58 -10.23
C VAL A 9 17.81 -31.30 -9.47
N PRO A 10 18.53 -30.19 -9.65
CA PRO A 10 18.11 -28.93 -9.09
C PRO A 10 16.74 -28.59 -9.67
N ASP A 11 15.80 -28.26 -8.80
CA ASP A 11 14.51 -27.67 -9.17
C ASP A 11 14.82 -26.39 -9.95
N GLN A 12 14.80 -26.49 -11.27
CA GLN A 12 14.84 -25.34 -12.15
C GLN A 12 13.39 -24.93 -12.26
N ASP A 13 12.97 -24.02 -11.39
CA ASP A 13 11.78 -23.21 -11.65
C ASP A 13 12.12 -22.35 -12.87
N PRO A 14 11.60 -22.68 -14.06
CA PRO A 14 11.72 -21.78 -15.18
C PRO A 14 10.67 -20.72 -14.90
N ASP A 15 11.05 -19.68 -14.14
CA ASP A 15 10.44 -18.36 -14.21
C ASP A 15 10.72 -17.81 -15.62
N GLY A 16 10.13 -18.48 -16.61
CA GLY A 16 9.93 -18.08 -17.98
C GLY A 16 8.71 -17.19 -17.93
N ARG A 17 8.98 -15.90 -17.81
CA ARG A 17 8.05 -14.80 -18.00
C ARG A 17 7.36 -14.91 -19.37
N ASP A 18 6.39 -15.81 -19.46
CA ASP A 18 5.53 -16.02 -20.62
C ASP A 18 4.11 -15.47 -20.38
N GLU A 19 3.89 -14.76 -19.28
CA GLU A 19 2.82 -13.75 -19.25
C GLU A 19 3.39 -12.52 -19.93
N ALA A 20 3.47 -12.61 -21.25
CA ALA A 20 3.54 -11.45 -22.10
C ALA A 20 2.47 -10.49 -21.61
N VAL A 21 2.90 -9.41 -20.97
CA VAL A 21 2.12 -8.17 -20.88
C VAL A 21 2.08 -7.66 -22.32
N THR A 22 1.34 -8.37 -23.18
CA THR A 22 0.85 -7.84 -24.43
C THR A 22 -0.14 -6.80 -24.00
N ALA A 23 0.34 -5.58 -23.80
CA ALA A 23 -0.49 -4.42 -24.00
C ALA A 23 -0.96 -4.53 -25.46
N ASP A 24 -2.11 -5.20 -25.63
CA ASP A 24 -2.84 -5.23 -26.88
C ASP A 24 -3.18 -3.76 -27.14
N LEU A 25 -2.31 -3.08 -27.88
CA LEU A 25 -2.55 -1.74 -28.41
C LEU A 25 -3.57 -1.89 -29.53
N ALA A 26 -4.76 -2.39 -29.19
CA ALA A 26 -5.94 -2.21 -29.99
C ALA A 26 -6.05 -0.71 -30.23
N VAL A 27 -6.01 -0.30 -31.49
CA VAL A 27 -6.25 1.10 -31.86
C VAL A 27 -7.68 1.44 -31.44
N VAL A 28 -7.82 2.05 -30.25
CA VAL A 28 -9.11 2.39 -29.66
C VAL A 28 -9.71 3.53 -30.47
N LYS A 29 -10.92 3.30 -31.00
CA LYS A 29 -11.74 4.39 -31.57
C LYS A 29 -11.97 5.43 -30.48
N PRO A 30 -11.88 6.75 -30.76
CA PRO A 30 -12.16 7.75 -29.75
C PRO A 30 -13.61 7.58 -29.30
N ALA A 31 -13.77 7.09 -28.07
CA ALA A 31 -15.05 7.00 -27.41
C ALA A 31 -15.61 8.40 -27.27
N SER A 32 -16.93 8.53 -27.45
CA SER A 32 -17.58 9.80 -27.16
C SER A 32 -17.42 10.14 -25.67
N VAL A 33 -17.43 11.42 -25.31
CA VAL A 33 -17.37 11.85 -23.89
C VAL A 33 -18.43 11.13 -23.04
N ARG A 34 -19.59 10.83 -23.63
CA ARG A 34 -20.68 10.11 -22.97
C ARG A 34 -20.37 8.64 -22.69
N GLU A 35 -19.60 7.99 -23.56
CA GLU A 35 -19.10 6.62 -23.33
C GLU A 35 -18.00 6.60 -22.27
N CYS A 36 -17.06 7.55 -22.30
CA CYS A 36 -16.02 7.63 -21.26
C CYS A 36 -16.61 7.87 -19.87
N LEU A 37 -17.68 8.67 -19.77
CA LEU A 37 -18.39 8.89 -18.51
C LEU A 37 -19.27 7.71 -18.10
N ALA A 38 -19.56 6.78 -19.01
CA ALA A 38 -20.30 5.54 -18.72
C ALA A 38 -19.35 4.34 -18.49
N ASP A 39 -18.04 4.56 -18.59
CA ASP A 39 -17.03 3.52 -18.39
C ASP A 39 -16.60 3.47 -16.91
N ASP A 40 -16.94 2.36 -16.26
CA ASP A 40 -16.61 2.10 -14.87
C ASP A 40 -15.36 1.23 -14.70
N THR A 41 -14.64 0.89 -15.78
CA THR A 41 -13.47 -0.03 -15.77
C THR A 41 -12.38 0.41 -14.77
N GLY A 42 -12.29 1.70 -14.44
CA GLY A 42 -11.37 2.26 -13.44
C GLY A 42 -12.00 2.78 -12.14
N ALA A 43 -13.33 2.69 -11.98
CA ALA A 43 -14.04 3.33 -10.88
C ALA A 43 -13.61 2.80 -9.50
N THR A 44 -13.49 1.48 -9.36
CA THR A 44 -13.08 0.83 -8.10
C THR A 44 -11.66 1.21 -7.66
N THR A 45 -10.70 1.24 -8.59
CA THR A 45 -9.32 1.65 -8.29
C THR A 45 -9.25 3.13 -7.92
N ALA A 46 -10.03 3.97 -8.59
CA ALA A 46 -10.13 5.39 -8.27
C ALA A 46 -10.76 5.62 -6.88
N GLU A 47 -11.83 4.89 -6.55
CA GLU A 47 -12.50 4.96 -5.25
C GLU A 47 -11.54 4.59 -4.12
N TYR A 48 -10.81 3.49 -4.26
CA TYR A 48 -9.81 3.09 -3.27
C TYR A 48 -8.74 4.17 -3.10
N ALA A 49 -8.20 4.69 -4.20
CA ALA A 49 -7.18 5.75 -4.14
C ALA A 49 -7.68 7.00 -3.42
N ILE A 50 -8.88 7.49 -3.76
CA ILE A 50 -9.49 8.67 -3.13
C ILE A 50 -9.78 8.42 -1.65
N THR A 51 -10.27 7.22 -1.31
CA THR A 51 -10.54 6.83 0.08
C THR A 51 -9.26 6.83 0.92
N THR A 52 -8.18 6.25 0.39
CA THR A 52 -6.88 6.29 1.05
C THR A 52 -6.37 7.72 1.20
N LEU A 53 -6.48 8.55 0.15
CA LEU A 53 -6.08 9.96 0.22
C LEU A 53 -6.88 10.75 1.26
N ALA A 54 -8.18 10.52 1.36
CA ALA A 54 -9.03 11.13 2.38
C ALA A 54 -8.58 10.73 3.80
N ALA A 55 -8.31 9.43 4.03
CA ALA A 55 -7.80 8.94 5.30
C ALA A 55 -6.41 9.52 5.63
N CYS A 56 -5.51 9.61 4.64
CA CYS A 56 -4.20 10.25 4.80
C CYS A 56 -4.33 11.74 5.17
N GLY A 57 -5.27 12.46 4.56
CA GLY A 57 -5.55 13.86 4.91
C GLY A 57 -5.98 14.01 6.38
N PHE A 58 -6.89 13.15 6.85
CA PHE A 58 -7.28 13.12 8.25
C PHE A 58 -6.10 12.77 9.18
N ALA A 59 -5.28 11.79 8.82
CA ALA A 59 -4.08 11.43 9.57
C ALA A 59 -3.08 12.59 9.67
N ALA A 60 -2.90 13.38 8.60
CA ALA A 60 -2.05 14.57 8.62
C ALA A 60 -2.53 15.61 9.65
N LEU A 61 -3.85 15.81 9.77
CA LEU A 61 -4.41 16.68 10.82
C LEU A 61 -4.10 16.14 12.22
N LEU A 62 -4.24 14.83 12.44
CA LEU A 62 -3.87 14.22 13.73
C LEU A 62 -2.39 14.38 14.04
N VAL A 63 -1.49 14.28 13.05
CA VAL A 63 -0.06 14.55 13.24
C VAL A 63 0.18 16.00 13.69
N ILE A 64 -0.50 16.97 13.08
CA ILE A 64 -0.41 18.39 13.48
C ILE A 64 -0.88 18.55 14.93
N VAL A 65 -2.00 17.93 15.29
CA VAL A 65 -2.56 17.94 16.64
C VAL A 65 -1.56 17.33 17.64
N LEU A 66 -0.98 16.16 17.36
CA LEU A 66 0.05 15.52 18.20
C LEU A 66 1.33 16.36 18.32
N LYS A 67 1.65 17.15 17.30
CA LYS A 67 2.82 18.04 17.32
C LYS A 67 2.56 19.36 18.06
N SER A 68 1.37 19.57 18.61
CA SER A 68 1.06 20.73 19.45
C SER A 68 1.67 20.60 20.84
N ASP A 69 1.99 21.75 21.44
CA ASP A 69 2.64 21.78 22.76
C ASP A 69 1.74 21.25 23.89
N PRO A 70 0.42 21.56 23.96
CA PRO A 70 -0.45 21.01 24.99
C PRO A 70 -0.50 19.47 25.00
N LEU A 71 -0.51 18.83 23.83
CA LEU A 71 -0.52 17.37 23.73
C LEU A 71 0.83 16.74 24.08
N LYS A 72 1.93 17.36 23.63
CA LYS A 72 3.26 16.90 24.03
C LYS A 72 3.44 16.99 25.53
N GLU A 73 3.07 18.10 26.16
CA GLU A 73 3.18 18.29 27.60
C GLU A 73 2.35 17.25 28.36
N MET A 74 1.12 16.99 27.91
CA MET A 74 0.26 15.96 28.50
C MET A 74 0.91 14.57 28.40
N ILE A 75 1.38 14.18 27.22
CA ILE A 75 2.00 12.87 26.99
C ILE A 75 3.31 12.74 27.78
N THR A 76 4.16 13.76 27.75
CA THR A 76 5.41 13.79 28.52
C THR A 76 5.12 13.69 30.01
N GLY A 77 4.13 14.41 30.53
CA GLY A 77 3.72 14.34 31.94
C GLY A 77 3.34 12.91 32.36
N VAL A 78 2.52 12.24 31.56
CA VAL A 78 2.14 10.83 31.79
C VAL A 78 3.37 9.92 31.79
N ILE A 79 4.27 10.07 30.81
CA ILE A 79 5.50 9.27 30.72
C ILE A 79 6.41 9.52 31.94
N THR A 80 6.66 10.79 32.29
CA THR A 80 7.52 11.13 33.43
C THR A 80 6.95 10.66 34.76
N GLY A 81 5.62 10.70 34.92
CA GLY A 81 4.94 10.16 36.09
C GLY A 81 5.05 8.64 36.19
N ALA A 82 4.86 7.93 35.06
CA ALA A 82 5.01 6.48 35.01
C ALA A 82 6.45 6.01 35.26
N LEU A 83 7.45 6.80 34.87
CA LEU A 83 8.87 6.50 35.05
C LEU A 83 9.46 7.02 36.38
N GLY A 84 8.69 7.73 37.21
CA GLY A 84 9.16 8.30 38.47
C GLY A 84 10.19 9.44 38.31
N LEU A 85 10.29 10.03 37.11
CA LEU A 85 11.26 11.08 36.77
C LEU A 85 10.79 12.49 37.18
N GLY A 86 9.53 12.64 37.61
CA GLY A 86 8.87 13.93 37.88
C GLY A 86 8.75 14.34 39.35
N GLY A 87 9.55 13.76 40.25
CA GLY A 87 9.52 14.08 41.69
C GLY A 87 10.79 14.78 42.16
N ALA A 88 10.75 16.12 42.23
CA ALA A 88 11.60 16.97 43.06
C ALA A 88 10.81 18.23 43.46
#